data_AF-A0A1B6DQT8-F1
#
_entry.id   AF-A0A1B6DQT8-F1
#
_cell.length_a   1.000
_cell.length_b   1.000
_cell.length_c   1.000
_cell.angle_alpha   90.00
_cell.angle_beta   90.00
_cell.angle_gamma   90.00
#
_symmetry.space_group_name_H-M   'P 1'
#
loop_
_entity.id
_entity.type
_entity.pdbx_description
1 polymer ?
#
loop_
_entity_poly.entity_id
_entity_poly.type
_entity_poly.pdbx_seq_one_letter_code
_entity_poly.pdbx_strand_id
1 'polypeptide(L)'
;MNRIIKHSNEEIDRIRGNYYAQTSYTGPLGLEEMKAFLAVLVNSAVSKDNHLSVRELFDSEYSRSCYKSIMSSDRFEFLVTCLRFDAKETRIERKKLTLLLP
;
A
#
# COMPACT_ATOMS: atom_id res chain seq x y z
N MET A 1 12.52 -4.63 4.55
CA MET A 1 11.91 -3.99 3.37
C MET A 1 11.76 -4.94 2.17
N ASN A 2 12.82 -5.58 1.70
CA ASN A 2 12.80 -6.39 0.46
C ASN A 2 11.77 -7.54 0.45
N ARG A 3 11.50 -8.20 1.58
CA ARG A 3 10.45 -9.23 1.67
C ARG A 3 9.04 -8.67 1.49
N ILE A 4 8.77 -7.50 2.07
CA ILE A 4 7.47 -6.81 1.94
C ILE A 4 7.26 -6.42 0.48
N ILE A 5 8.27 -5.83 -0.15
CA ILE A 5 8.23 -5.45 -1.57
C ILE A 5 7.97 -6.68 -2.44
N LYS A 6 8.71 -7.78 -2.21
CA LYS A 6 8.54 -9.03 -2.95
C LYS A 6 7.09 -9.55 -2.85
N HIS A 7 6.58 -9.75 -1.65
CA HIS A 7 5.25 -10.32 -1.45
C HIS A 7 4.12 -9.38 -1.86
N SER A 8 4.32 -8.07 -1.74
CA SER A 8 3.36 -7.08 -2.24
C SER A 8 3.34 -7.08 -3.76
N ASN A 9 4.49 -7.25 -4.45
CA ASN A 9 4.53 -7.38 -5.90
C ASN A 9 3.85 -8.66 -6.41
N GLU A 10 4.02 -9.79 -5.71
CA GLU A 10 3.28 -11.03 -6.00
C GLU A 10 1.76 -10.80 -5.94
N GLU A 11 1.28 -10.01 -4.97
CA GLU A 11 -0.13 -9.64 -4.86
C GLU A 11 -0.58 -8.65 -5.94
N ILE A 12 0.26 -7.66 -6.26
CA ILE A 12 0.02 -6.68 -7.33
C ILE A 12 -0.18 -7.41 -8.65
N ASP A 13 0.70 -8.35 -9.00
CA ASP A 13 0.60 -9.12 -10.24
C ASP A 13 -0.71 -9.95 -10.27
N ARG A 14 -1.12 -10.53 -9.14
CA ARG A 14 -2.39 -11.27 -9.06
C ARG A 14 -3.60 -10.35 -9.26
N ILE A 15 -3.61 -9.20 -8.61
CA ILE A 15 -4.72 -8.25 -8.70
C ILE A 15 -4.78 -7.61 -10.09
N ARG A 16 -3.62 -7.25 -10.67
CA ARG A 16 -3.49 -6.69 -12.02
C ARG A 16 -4.07 -7.60 -13.09
N GLY A 17 -3.96 -8.92 -12.91
CA GLY A 17 -4.58 -9.91 -13.80
C GLY A 17 -6.12 -9.82 -13.89
N ASN A 18 -6.77 -9.19 -12.92
CA ASN A 18 -8.23 -9.01 -12.92
C ASN A 18 -8.70 -7.71 -13.59
N TYR A 19 -7.77 -6.80 -13.95
CA TYR A 19 -8.12 -5.55 -14.60
C TYR A 19 -8.11 -5.71 -16.13
N TYR A 20 -9.21 -5.29 -16.77
CA TYR A 20 -9.34 -5.30 -18.23
C TYR A 20 -8.35 -4.34 -18.93
N ALA A 21 -7.99 -3.25 -18.26
CA ALA A 21 -7.04 -2.25 -18.76
C ALA A 21 -5.92 -2.02 -17.75
N GLN A 22 -4.69 -1.95 -18.25
CA GLN A 22 -3.52 -1.63 -17.43
C GLN A 22 -3.57 -0.15 -17.07
N THR A 23 -3.76 0.15 -15.78
CA THR A 23 -3.71 1.53 -15.28
C THR A 23 -2.31 1.84 -14.74
N SER A 24 -1.88 3.10 -14.87
CA SER A 24 -0.52 3.53 -14.49
C SER A 24 -0.20 3.27 -13.01
N TYR A 25 -1.21 3.27 -12.13
CA TYR A 25 -1.05 3.04 -10.69
C TYR A 25 -1.01 1.56 -10.28
N THR A 26 -1.12 0.60 -11.21
CA THR A 26 -1.04 -0.86 -10.92
C THR A 26 0.34 -1.47 -11.22
N GLY A 27 1.34 -0.61 -11.48
CA GLY A 27 2.72 -1.04 -11.71
C GLY A 27 3.39 -1.70 -10.49
N PRO A 28 4.54 -2.34 -10.69
CA PRO A 28 5.30 -2.97 -9.61
C PRO A 28 5.76 -1.93 -8.58
N LEU A 29 5.76 -2.30 -7.31
CA LEU A 29 6.24 -1.53 -6.17
C LEU A 29 7.77 -1.55 -6.11
N GLY A 30 8.37 -0.36 -6.09
CA GLY A 30 9.80 -0.15 -5.88
C GLY A 30 10.18 0.17 -4.43
N LEU A 31 11.48 0.22 -4.14
CA LEU A 31 11.97 0.61 -2.81
C LEU A 31 11.64 2.07 -2.46
N GLU A 32 11.82 2.99 -3.40
CA GLU A 32 11.53 4.41 -3.17
C GLU A 32 10.03 4.67 -3.03
N GLU A 33 9.18 4.00 -3.81
CA GLU A 33 7.73 4.05 -3.61
C GLU A 33 7.31 3.49 -2.24
N MET A 34 7.94 2.40 -1.77
CA MET A 34 7.65 1.86 -0.44
C MET A 34 8.03 2.86 0.67
N LYS A 35 9.16 3.58 0.51
CA LYS A 35 9.53 4.67 1.42
C LYS A 35 8.55 5.84 1.33
N ALA A 36 8.12 6.22 0.13
CA ALA A 36 7.12 7.27 -0.08
C ALA A 36 5.78 6.90 0.57
N PHE A 37 5.35 5.65 0.45
CA PHE A 37 4.15 5.13 1.10
C PHE A 37 4.24 5.26 2.62
N LEU A 38 5.38 4.86 3.21
CA LEU A 38 5.62 5.03 4.65
C LEU A 38 5.68 6.51 5.05
N ALA A 39 6.23 7.38 4.19
CA ALA A 39 6.25 8.82 4.45
C ALA A 39 4.83 9.40 4.54
N VAL A 40 3.89 8.95 3.71
CA VAL A 40 2.46 9.32 3.83
C VAL A 40 1.91 8.91 5.19
N LEU A 41 2.16 7.68 5.64
CA LEU A 41 1.68 7.17 6.94
C LEU A 41 2.29 7.90 8.14
N VAL A 42 3.59 8.19 8.09
CA VAL A 42 4.27 8.95 9.15
C VAL A 42 3.74 10.38 9.19
N ASN A 43 3.59 11.01 8.03
CA ASN A 43 3.10 12.39 7.96
C ASN A 43 1.63 12.49 8.42
N SER A 44 0.78 11.51 8.10
CA SER A 44 -0.60 11.49 8.60
C SER A 44 -0.68 11.30 10.12
N ALA A 45 0.26 10.56 10.71
CA ALA A 45 0.36 10.44 12.17
C ALA A 45 0.84 11.75 12.82
N VAL A 46 1.85 12.41 12.25
CA VAL A 46 2.38 13.69 12.76
C VAL A 46 1.32 14.80 12.72
N SER A 47 0.58 14.89 11.61
CA SER A 47 -0.50 15.86 11.44
C SER A 47 -1.79 15.49 12.18
N LYS A 48 -1.88 14.27 12.75
CA LYS A 48 -3.09 13.70 13.37
C LYS A 48 -4.26 13.53 12.40
N ASP A 49 -3.95 13.36 11.12
CA ASP A 49 -4.90 13.14 10.02
C ASP A 49 -5.20 11.65 9.79
N ASN A 50 -4.69 10.76 10.64
CA ASN A 50 -4.78 9.30 10.48
C ASN A 50 -6.22 8.74 10.51
N HIS A 51 -7.20 9.55 10.90
CA HIS A 51 -8.62 9.21 10.93
C HIS A 51 -9.37 9.66 9.66
N LEU A 52 -8.75 10.49 8.83
CA LEU A 52 -9.34 10.99 7.60
C LEU A 52 -9.38 9.89 6.54
N SER A 53 -10.37 9.95 5.66
CA SER A 53 -10.41 9.08 4.49
C SER A 53 -9.26 9.42 3.53
N VAL A 54 -8.87 8.46 2.67
CA VAL A 54 -7.84 8.71 1.64
C VAL A 54 -8.21 9.89 0.75
N ARG A 55 -9.51 10.04 0.43
CA ARG A 55 -9.99 11.15 -0.39
C ARG A 55 -9.75 12.51 0.29
N GLU A 56 -10.09 12.63 1.57
CA GLU A 56 -9.88 13.85 2.36
C GLU A 56 -8.39 14.12 2.59
N LEU A 57 -7.61 13.06 2.85
CA LEU A 57 -6.17 13.15 3.09
C LEU A 57 -5.41 13.73 1.88
N PHE A 58 -5.82 13.37 0.66
CA PHE A 58 -5.20 13.81 -0.59
C PHE A 58 -5.92 15.00 -1.25
N ASP A 59 -6.92 15.59 -0.60
CA ASP A 59 -7.63 16.75 -1.12
C ASP A 59 -6.76 18.02 -0.98
N SER A 60 -6.56 18.74 -2.08
CA SER A 60 -5.72 19.94 -2.12
C SER A 60 -6.30 21.15 -1.41
N GLU A 61 -7.62 21.20 -1.19
CA GLU A 61 -8.28 22.32 -0.51
C GLU A 61 -8.26 22.13 1.01
N TYR A 62 -8.43 20.89 1.48
CA TYR A 62 -8.56 20.59 2.91
C TYR A 62 -7.26 20.11 3.56
N SER A 63 -6.41 19.43 2.79
CA SER A 63 -5.16 18.89 3.30
C SER A 63 -4.06 19.93 3.27
N ARG A 64 -3.73 20.48 4.45
CA ARG A 64 -2.61 21.40 4.63
C ARG A 64 -1.25 20.75 4.33
N SER A 65 -1.20 19.43 4.23
CA SER A 65 0.00 18.63 4.04
C SER A 65 0.16 18.22 2.58
N CYS A 66 1.39 18.22 2.09
CA CYS A 66 1.74 17.94 0.68
C CYS A 66 1.64 16.45 0.30
N TYR A 67 0.63 15.70 0.75
CA TYR A 67 0.53 14.24 0.49
C TYR A 67 0.45 13.93 -1.01
N LYS A 68 -0.28 14.75 -1.78
CA LYS A 68 -0.38 14.63 -3.25
C LYS A 68 0.96 14.84 -3.98
N SER A 69 1.92 15.51 -3.33
CA SER A 69 3.28 15.66 -3.88
C SER A 69 4.14 14.41 -3.66
N ILE A 70 3.77 13.54 -2.72
CA ILE A 70 4.49 12.29 -2.42
C ILE A 70 4.06 11.18 -3.37
N MET A 71 2.74 11.01 -3.57
CA MET A 71 2.16 10.05 -4.52
C MET A 71 0.70 10.40 -4.84
N SER A 72 0.11 9.73 -5.83
CA SER A 72 -1.32 9.87 -6.12
C SER A 72 -2.19 9.13 -5.09
N SER A 73 -3.42 9.62 -4.88
CA SER A 73 -4.43 8.96 -4.05
C SER A 73 -4.70 7.53 -4.50
N ASP A 74 -4.87 7.34 -5.81
CA ASP A 74 -5.21 6.04 -6.41
C ASP A 74 -4.09 5.02 -6.19
N ARG A 75 -2.82 5.46 -6.29
CA ARG A 75 -1.68 4.61 -6.00
C ARG A 75 -1.60 4.26 -4.52
N PHE A 76 -1.83 5.23 -3.64
CA PHE A 76 -1.83 4.98 -2.20
C PHE A 76 -2.92 3.97 -1.82
N GLU A 77 -4.15 4.18 -2.27
CA GLU A 77 -5.28 3.27 -2.03
C GLU A 77 -5.01 1.87 -2.58
N PHE A 78 -4.49 1.78 -3.81
CA PHE A 78 -4.07 0.51 -4.39
C PHE A 78 -3.02 -0.20 -3.54
N LEU A 79 -1.97 0.50 -3.10
CA LEU A 79 -0.90 -0.10 -2.29
C LEU A 79 -1.40 -0.56 -0.91
N VAL A 80 -2.35 0.16 -0.29
CA VAL A 80 -2.99 -0.29 0.98
C VAL A 80 -3.64 -1.67 0.80
N THR A 81 -4.31 -1.91 -0.33
CA THR A 81 -4.95 -3.22 -0.58
C THR A 81 -3.95 -4.34 -0.90
N CYS A 82 -2.82 -4.00 -1.52
CA CYS A 82 -1.82 -4.95 -2.01
C CYS A 82 -0.69 -5.25 -1.01
N LEU A 83 -0.57 -4.50 0.08
CA LEU A 83 0.54 -4.66 1.02
C LEU A 83 0.54 -6.03 1.68
N ARG A 84 1.65 -6.78 1.53
CA ARG A 84 1.82 -8.11 2.15
C ARG A 84 3.14 -8.20 2.90
N PHE A 85 3.09 -8.77 4.10
CA PHE A 85 4.25 -8.99 4.96
C PHE A 85 4.76 -10.43 4.90
N ASP A 86 3.99 -11.34 4.27
CA ASP A 86 4.22 -12.77 4.21
C ASP A 86 3.89 -13.34 2.81
N ALA A 87 4.46 -14.52 2.52
CA ALA A 87 4.11 -15.32 1.35
C ALA A 87 2.74 -15.98 1.55
N LYS A 88 1.80 -15.73 0.63
CA LYS A 88 0.41 -16.19 0.75
C LYS A 88 0.27 -17.70 0.57
N GLU A 89 1.13 -18.30 -0.25
CA GLU A 89 1.10 -19.70 -0.68
C GLU A 89 1.32 -20.65 0.48
N THR A 90 2.17 -20.24 1.43
CA THR A 90 2.59 -21.04 2.58
C THR A 90 1.81 -20.70 3.85
N ARG A 91 0.80 -19.83 3.74
CA ARG A 91 0.01 -19.33 4.87
C ARG A 91 -0.90 -20.40 5.46
N ILE A 92 -1.53 -21.22 4.61
CA ILE A 92 -2.46 -22.28 5.03
C ILE A 92 -1.73 -23.34 5.87
N GLU A 93 -0.52 -23.71 5.46
CA GLU A 93 0.29 -24.70 6.16
C GLU A 93 0.81 -24.15 7.48
N ARG A 94 1.27 -22.90 7.51
CA ARG A 94 1.80 -22.28 8.74
C ARG A 94 0.73 -21.92 9.77
N LYS A 95 -0.51 -21.60 9.36
CA LYS A 95 -1.63 -21.37 10.30
C LYS A 95 -1.92 -22.59 11.18
N LYS A 96 -1.56 -23.80 10.73
CA LYS A 96 -1.66 -25.02 11.55
C LYS A 96 -0.62 -25.07 12.68
N LEU A 97 0.46 -24.30 12.57
CA LEU A 97 1.60 -24.34 13.50
C LEU A 97 1.52 -23.25 14.58
N THR A 98 1.01 -22.05 14.26
CA THR A 98 0.97 -20.92 15.21
C THR A 98 -0.25 -20.01 15.00
N LEU A 99 -0.87 -19.55 16.10
CA LEU A 99 -2.08 -18.72 16.11
C LEU A 99 -1.86 -17.25 15.68
N LEU A 100 -0.63 -16.75 15.73
CA LEU A 100 -0.31 -15.32 15.51
C LEU A 100 0.04 -14.99 14.05
N LEU A 101 -0.12 -15.94 13.13
CA LEU A 101 0.07 -15.67 11.71
C LEU A 101 -1.15 -14.95 11.15
N PRO A 102 -0.97 -13.81 10.47
CA PRO A 102 -2.08 -13.12 9.81
C PRO A 102 -2.84 -14.11 8.90
#